data_AF-A0A9P0PUK2-F1
#
_entry.id   AF-A0A9P0PUK2-F1
#
_cell.length_a   1.000
_cell.length_b   1.000
_cell.length_c   1.000
_cell.angle_alpha   90.00
_cell.angle_beta   90.00
_cell.angle_gamma   90.00
#
_symmetry.space_group_name_H-M   'P 1'
#
loop_
_entity.id
_entity.type
_entity.pdbx_description
1 polymer ?
#
loop_
_entity_poly.entity_id
_entity_poly.type
_entity_poly.pdbx_seq_one_letter_code
_entity_poly.pdbx_strand_id
1 'polypeptide(L)'
;MGNDECPLTLDDAGGVLGHAYFPDSSGTCREIHLDINERWYFGNNPNIPKNQTSFLMVLVHAIGHALGIAHSASPNAIMFAFYQHEIRGLDVDDINAVQYLYGRKNKYDSIPKSTTASAIPKTTTTIRSTTHFFD
;
A
#
# COMPACT_ATOMS: atom_id res chain seq x y z
N MET A 1 9.71 -2.77 -17.57
CA MET A 1 8.78 -3.86 -17.92
C MET A 1 7.54 -3.67 -17.08
N GLY A 2 6.50 -3.13 -17.69
CA GLY A 2 5.11 -3.14 -17.25
C GLY A 2 4.34 -3.29 -18.55
N ASN A 3 3.59 -4.36 -18.70
CA ASN A 3 2.87 -4.63 -19.94
C ASN A 3 1.77 -3.59 -20.08
N ASP A 4 1.33 -3.30 -21.31
CA ASP A 4 0.44 -2.20 -21.71
C ASP A 4 -0.98 -2.19 -21.09
N GLU A 5 -1.19 -2.81 -19.93
CA GLU A 5 -2.47 -2.97 -19.25
C GLU A 5 -2.77 -1.86 -18.23
N CYS A 6 -1.77 -1.10 -17.76
CA CYS A 6 -1.96 -0.03 -16.78
C CYS A 6 -1.42 1.31 -17.25
N PRO A 7 -2.29 2.31 -17.52
CA PRO A 7 -1.94 3.49 -18.29
C PRO A 7 -1.16 4.57 -17.52
N LEU A 8 -0.83 4.34 -16.25
CA LEU A 8 -0.17 5.37 -15.43
C LEU A 8 1.34 5.24 -15.47
N THR A 9 1.96 6.30 -15.96
CA THR A 9 3.40 6.47 -16.03
C THR A 9 3.91 7.01 -14.70
N LEU A 10 5.00 6.43 -14.21
CA LEU A 10 5.82 7.03 -13.16
C LEU A 10 6.59 8.24 -13.72
N ASP A 11 7.06 9.12 -12.86
CA ASP A 11 7.98 10.21 -13.25
C ASP A 11 9.44 9.73 -13.22
N ASP A 12 10.36 10.64 -13.58
CA ASP A 12 11.80 10.42 -13.40
C ASP A 12 12.15 10.56 -11.89
N ALA A 13 13.44 10.50 -11.53
CA ALA A 13 13.85 10.51 -10.12
C ALA A 13 13.28 11.69 -9.30
N GLY A 14 12.65 11.37 -8.17
CA GLY A 14 11.97 12.28 -7.26
C GLY A 14 10.55 12.62 -7.70
N GLY A 15 9.66 12.88 -6.74
CA GLY A 15 8.24 13.04 -7.01
C GLY A 15 7.52 11.74 -6.66
N VAL A 16 7.00 11.02 -7.65
CA VAL A 16 6.23 9.79 -7.44
C VAL A 16 7.16 8.58 -7.25
N LEU A 17 7.28 8.11 -6.02
CA LEU A 17 8.12 6.96 -5.68
C LEU A 17 7.54 5.63 -6.16
N GLY A 18 6.22 5.58 -6.34
CA GLY A 18 5.50 4.41 -6.80
C GLY A 18 3.99 4.61 -6.73
N HIS A 19 3.26 3.65 -7.29
CA HIS A 19 1.81 3.63 -7.21
C HIS A 19 1.26 2.22 -7.05
N ALA A 20 0.03 2.16 -6.54
CA ALA A 20 -0.76 0.95 -6.46
C ALA A 20 -2.24 1.26 -6.73
N TYR A 21 -2.95 0.23 -7.14
CA TYR A 21 -4.37 0.30 -7.41
C TYR A 21 -5.15 -0.30 -6.24
N PHE A 22 -6.25 0.34 -5.87
CA PHE A 22 -7.18 -0.21 -4.90
C PHE A 22 -7.82 -1.49 -5.43
N PRO A 23 -8.27 -2.41 -4.55
CA PRO A 23 -9.05 -3.56 -4.96
C PRO A 23 -10.26 -3.13 -5.79
N ASP A 24 -10.30 -3.55 -7.05
CA ASP A 24 -11.45 -3.37 -7.92
C ASP A 24 -12.16 -4.71 -8.20
N SER A 25 -13.44 -4.64 -8.56
CA SER A 25 -14.20 -5.85 -8.94
C SER A 25 -13.97 -6.25 -10.40
N SER A 26 -13.37 -5.38 -11.21
CA SER A 26 -13.05 -5.62 -12.63
C SER A 26 -11.87 -6.56 -12.82
N GLY A 27 -10.97 -6.64 -11.83
CA GLY A 27 -9.71 -7.38 -11.94
C GLY A 27 -8.69 -6.70 -12.84
N THR A 28 -8.89 -5.43 -13.20
CA THR A 28 -8.02 -4.66 -14.09
C THR A 28 -7.02 -3.89 -13.23
N CYS A 29 -5.73 -3.93 -13.57
CA CYS A 29 -4.65 -3.25 -12.83
C CYS A 29 -4.57 -3.58 -11.34
N ARG A 30 -3.85 -4.67 -11.03
CA ARG A 30 -3.64 -5.16 -9.65
C ARG A 30 -2.17 -5.17 -9.25
N GLU A 31 -1.35 -4.52 -10.08
CA GLU A 31 0.11 -4.49 -9.93
C GLU A 31 0.53 -3.33 -9.04
N ILE A 32 1.70 -3.48 -8.42
CA ILE A 32 2.42 -2.41 -7.75
C ILE A 32 3.59 -2.04 -8.65
N HIS A 33 3.70 -0.77 -9.01
CA HIS A 33 4.81 -0.24 -9.79
C HIS A 33 5.62 0.72 -8.92
N LEU A 34 6.94 0.53 -8.92
CA LEU A 34 7.90 1.36 -8.21
C LEU A 34 8.81 2.02 -9.22
N ASP A 35 9.19 3.28 -8.99
CA ASP A 35 10.05 3.99 -9.94
C ASP A 35 11.47 3.42 -9.93
N ILE A 36 11.97 3.08 -11.12
CA ILE A 36 13.31 2.53 -11.29
C ILE A 36 14.39 3.62 -11.17
N ASN A 37 14.03 4.89 -11.35
CA ASN A 37 14.97 6.00 -11.31
C ASN A 37 15.30 6.45 -9.87
N GLU A 38 14.54 5.97 -8.89
CA GLU A 38 14.80 6.19 -7.47
C GLU A 38 16.11 5.56 -6.96
N ARG A 39 16.73 6.25 -6.01
CA ARG A 39 17.95 5.76 -5.35
C ARG A 39 17.59 4.83 -4.19
N TRP A 40 17.22 3.61 -4.52
CA TRP A 40 16.72 2.63 -3.54
C TRP A 40 17.75 2.23 -2.47
N TYR A 41 17.32 2.34 -1.22
CA TYR A 41 17.94 1.73 -0.05
C TYR A 41 17.19 0.45 0.33
N PHE A 42 17.92 -0.68 0.29
CA PHE A 42 17.39 -2.01 0.61
C PHE A 42 17.74 -2.47 2.05
N GLY A 43 18.40 -1.62 2.83
CA GLY A 43 18.75 -1.95 4.20
C GLY A 43 17.56 -1.82 5.16
N ASN A 44 17.75 -2.35 6.37
CA ASN A 44 16.75 -2.34 7.44
C ASN A 44 17.07 -1.32 8.55
N ASN A 45 18.03 -0.41 8.31
CA ASN A 45 18.32 0.66 9.26
C ASN A 45 17.10 1.58 9.36
N PRO A 46 16.58 1.86 10.57
CA PRO A 46 15.49 2.82 10.75
C PRO A 46 15.83 4.19 10.18
N ASN A 47 17.11 4.60 10.23
CA ASN A 47 17.58 5.85 9.68
C ASN A 47 18.11 5.64 8.26
N ILE A 48 17.37 6.13 7.28
CA ILE A 48 17.73 5.96 5.87
C ILE A 48 18.90 6.92 5.53
N PRO A 49 19.93 6.46 4.79
CA PRO A 49 21.00 7.34 4.34
C PRO A 49 20.44 8.55 3.59
N LYS A 50 21.01 9.73 3.84
CA LYS A 50 20.66 10.94 3.10
C LYS A 50 20.82 10.70 1.59
N ASN A 51 19.85 11.13 0.79
CA ASN A 51 19.77 10.93 -0.67
C ASN A 51 19.46 9.50 -1.13
N GLN A 52 18.83 8.69 -0.28
CA GLN A 52 18.29 7.38 -0.65
C GLN A 52 16.84 7.25 -0.20
N THR A 53 16.10 6.42 -0.93
CA THR A 53 14.67 6.16 -0.74
C THR A 53 14.49 4.74 -0.22
N SER A 54 13.77 4.56 0.88
CA SER A 54 13.56 3.24 1.48
C SER A 54 12.62 2.40 0.62
N PHE A 55 13.18 1.35 0.00
CA PHE A 55 12.38 0.40 -0.79
C PHE A 55 11.30 -0.27 0.05
N LEU A 56 11.63 -0.65 1.29
CA LEU A 56 10.69 -1.30 2.19
C LEU A 56 9.51 -0.39 2.53
N MET A 57 9.75 0.89 2.80
CA MET A 57 8.69 1.83 3.16
C MET A 57 7.72 2.04 2.00
N VAL A 58 8.25 2.35 0.81
CA VAL A 58 7.42 2.59 -0.39
C VAL A 58 6.65 1.32 -0.76
N LEU A 59 7.28 0.15 -0.72
CA LEU A 59 6.61 -1.11 -1.05
C LEU A 59 5.48 -1.43 -0.06
N VAL A 60 5.70 -1.27 1.25
CA VAL A 60 4.67 -1.55 2.25
C VAL A 60 3.50 -0.56 2.12
N HIS A 61 3.78 0.72 1.85
CA HIS A 61 2.76 1.72 1.56
C HIS A 61 1.91 1.34 0.35
N ALA A 62 2.55 0.96 -0.77
CA ALA A 62 1.87 0.52 -1.97
C ALA A 62 1.04 -0.77 -1.75
N ILE A 63 1.55 -1.71 -0.94
CA ILE A 63 0.78 -2.90 -0.53
C ILE A 63 -0.46 -2.49 0.27
N GLY A 64 -0.38 -1.49 1.15
CA GLY A 64 -1.54 -0.99 1.87
C GLY A 64 -2.64 -0.50 0.94
N HIS A 65 -2.30 0.27 -0.09
CA HIS A 65 -3.25 0.65 -1.14
C HIS A 65 -3.81 -0.55 -1.90
N ALA A 66 -2.97 -1.53 -2.25
CA ALA A 66 -3.42 -2.77 -2.90
C ALA A 66 -4.37 -3.60 -2.02
N LEU A 67 -4.32 -3.41 -0.70
CA LEU A 67 -5.26 -3.98 0.29
C LEU A 67 -6.49 -3.08 0.53
N GLY A 68 -6.58 -1.93 -0.13
CA GLY A 68 -7.70 -0.99 0.00
C GLY A 68 -7.58 -0.01 1.16
N ILE A 69 -6.38 0.15 1.73
CA ILE A 69 -6.12 1.12 2.80
C ILE A 69 -5.83 2.48 2.18
N ALA A 70 -6.54 3.51 2.63
CA ALA A 70 -6.33 4.91 2.23
C ALA A 70 -5.23 5.57 3.08
N HIS A 71 -4.79 6.76 2.64
CA HIS A 71 -3.81 7.51 3.39
C HIS A 71 -4.26 7.80 4.84
N SER A 72 -3.33 7.67 5.78
CA SER A 72 -3.51 8.11 7.17
C SER A 72 -3.18 9.60 7.31
N ALA A 73 -3.82 10.27 8.27
CA ALA A 73 -3.44 11.60 8.73
C ALA A 73 -2.30 11.57 9.77
N SER A 74 -2.01 10.40 10.35
CA SER A 74 -0.89 10.21 11.29
C SER A 74 0.43 10.27 10.53
N PRO A 75 1.34 11.20 10.85
CA PRO A 75 2.66 11.22 10.24
C PRO A 75 3.48 9.99 10.62
N ASN A 76 3.15 9.23 11.66
CA ASN A 76 3.92 8.04 12.00
C ASN A 76 3.47 6.78 11.24
N ALA A 77 2.34 6.85 10.54
CA ALA A 77 1.78 5.74 9.79
C ALA A 77 2.57 5.45 8.51
N ILE A 78 2.71 4.17 8.18
CA ILE A 78 3.30 3.78 6.89
C ILE A 78 2.41 4.27 5.74
N MET A 79 1.10 4.39 5.96
CA MET A 79 0.12 4.94 5.02
C MET A 79 0.04 6.47 5.03
N PHE A 80 0.93 7.19 5.71
CA PHE A 80 0.99 8.65 5.57
C PHE A 80 1.32 9.03 4.13
N ALA A 81 0.70 10.09 3.59
CA ALA A 81 0.79 10.43 2.17
C ALA A 81 2.17 10.91 1.70
N PHE A 82 3.05 11.30 2.63
CA PHE A 82 4.35 11.89 2.31
C PHE A 82 5.50 11.05 2.87
N TYR A 83 6.57 10.92 2.09
CA TYR A 83 7.75 10.15 2.43
C TYR A 83 8.44 10.62 3.71
N GLN A 84 8.90 9.65 4.51
CA GLN A 84 9.67 9.90 5.72
C GLN A 84 10.99 9.16 5.69
N HIS A 85 12.04 9.82 6.14
CA HIS A 85 13.39 9.25 6.19
C HIS A 85 13.62 8.35 7.41
N GLU A 86 12.55 7.89 8.07
CA GLU A 86 12.59 7.03 9.25
C GLU A 86 11.50 5.95 9.20
N ILE A 87 11.89 4.69 9.37
CA ILE A 87 10.94 3.57 9.47
C ILE A 87 10.63 3.30 10.95
N ARG A 88 9.38 3.51 11.36
CA ARG A 88 8.92 3.33 12.76
C ARG A 88 8.09 2.07 13.00
N GLY A 89 7.94 1.22 11.99
CA GLY A 89 7.03 0.07 11.99
C GLY A 89 5.61 0.48 11.60
N LEU A 90 4.64 -0.42 11.80
CA LEU A 90 3.22 -0.14 11.55
C LEU A 90 2.64 0.68 12.71
N ASP A 91 1.99 1.79 12.38
CA ASP A 91 1.26 2.62 13.33
C ASP A 91 -0.07 1.96 13.72
N VAL A 92 -0.67 2.45 14.80
CA VAL A 92 -1.99 1.99 15.26
C VAL A 92 -3.06 2.21 14.18
N ASP A 93 -2.95 3.28 13.39
CA ASP A 93 -3.87 3.54 12.28
C ASP A 93 -3.74 2.50 11.16
N ASP A 94 -2.51 2.11 10.81
CA ASP A 94 -2.25 1.07 9.80
C ASP A 94 -2.85 -0.27 10.24
N ILE A 95 -2.62 -0.64 11.51
CA ILE A 95 -3.12 -1.87 12.12
C ILE A 95 -4.65 -1.86 12.17
N ASN A 96 -5.25 -0.75 12.59
CA ASN A 96 -6.71 -0.64 12.68
C ASN A 96 -7.35 -0.68 11.29
N ALA A 97 -6.77 -0.04 10.29
CA ALA A 97 -7.29 -0.04 8.93
C ALA A 97 -7.31 -1.45 8.32
N VAL A 98 -6.21 -2.19 8.39
CA VAL A 98 -6.16 -3.55 7.86
C VAL A 98 -7.09 -4.50 8.63
N GLN A 99 -7.17 -4.36 9.96
CA GLN A 99 -8.06 -5.18 10.78
C GLN A 99 -9.53 -4.84 10.56
N TYR A 100 -9.85 -3.59 10.24
CA TYR A 100 -11.21 -3.19 9.88
C TYR A 100 -11.66 -3.87 8.58
N LEU A 101 -10.77 -3.97 7.58
CA LEU A 101 -11.08 -4.59 6.29
C LEU A 101 -11.07 -6.12 6.33
N TYR A 102 -10.15 -6.73 7.06
CA TYR A 102 -9.88 -8.18 7.00
C TYR A 102 -10.09 -8.93 8.32
N GLY A 103 -10.44 -8.23 9.39
CA GLY A 103 -10.58 -8.78 10.72
C GLY A 103 -9.27 -8.87 11.50
N ARG A 104 -9.40 -9.16 12.80
CA ARG A 104 -8.25 -9.41 13.68
C ARG A 104 -7.80 -10.85 13.55
N LYS A 105 -6.49 -11.08 13.52
CA LYS A 105 -5.94 -12.42 13.64
C LYS A 105 -6.25 -12.97 15.03
N ASN A 106 -7.11 -13.97 15.15
CA ASN A 106 -7.29 -14.66 16.42
C ASN A 106 -6.07 -15.55 16.67
N LYS A 107 -5.52 -15.53 17.89
CA LYS A 107 -4.41 -16.42 18.29
C LYS A 107 -4.80 -17.92 18.25
N TYR A 108 -6.09 -18.22 18.06
CA TYR A 108 -6.67 -19.57 18.07
C TYR A 108 -7.32 -19.97 16.73
N ASP A 109 -7.21 -19.16 15.67
CA ASP A 109 -7.69 -19.59 14.35
C ASP A 109 -6.80 -20.72 13.83
N SER A 110 -7.32 -21.93 13.97
CA SER A 110 -6.77 -23.14 13.37
C SER A 110 -6.96 -23.07 11.85
N ILE A 111 -5.98 -23.58 11.09
CA ILE A 111 -5.95 -23.90 9.64
C ILE A 111 -7.34 -23.82 8.95
N PRO A 112 -7.47 -23.11 7.81
CA PRO A 112 -8.75 -22.61 7.33
C PRO A 112 -9.73 -23.75 7.03
N LYS A 113 -10.82 -23.80 7.80
CA LYS A 113 -12.03 -24.50 7.38
C LYS A 113 -12.72 -23.61 6.35
N SER A 114 -12.64 -24.01 5.08
CA SER A 114 -13.41 -23.44 3.97
C SER A 114 -14.83 -23.15 4.45
N THR A 115 -15.14 -21.88 4.65
CA THR A 115 -16.48 -21.43 5.03
C THR A 115 -16.88 -20.40 4.00
N THR A 116 -17.86 -20.84 3.20
CA THR A 116 -18.62 -20.15 2.18
C THR A 116 -18.68 -18.64 2.38
N ALA A 117 -18.33 -17.91 1.32
CA ALA A 117 -18.48 -16.46 1.21
C ALA A 117 -19.87 -16.02 1.69
N SER A 118 -19.93 -15.47 2.90
CA SER A 118 -21.12 -14.77 3.39
C SER A 118 -21.10 -13.39 2.78
N ALA A 119 -22.15 -13.08 2.01
CA ALA A 119 -22.28 -11.88 1.20
C ALA A 119 -21.94 -10.62 1.99
N ILE A 120 -20.95 -9.87 1.48
CA ILE A 120 -20.63 -8.51 1.92
C ILE A 120 -21.89 -7.65 1.71
N PRO A 121 -22.35 -6.87 2.71
CA PRO A 121 -23.37 -5.86 2.47
C PRO A 121 -22.81 -4.86 1.46
N LYS A 122 -23.39 -4.83 0.25
CA LYS A 122 -23.13 -3.81 -0.77
C LYS A 122 -23.53 -2.44 -0.21
N THR A 123 -22.57 -1.78 0.44
CA THR A 123 -22.61 -0.32 0.54
C THR A 123 -22.02 0.19 -0.75
N THR A 124 -22.88 0.67 -1.65
CA THR A 124 -22.46 1.36 -2.87
C THR A 124 -21.89 2.72 -2.47
N THR A 125 -20.65 2.71 -1.99
CA THR A 125 -19.78 3.88 -2.15
C THR A 125 -19.25 3.76 -3.57
N THR A 126 -19.55 4.75 -4.41
CA THR A 126 -18.90 4.93 -5.70
C THR A 126 -17.42 5.21 -5.45
N ILE A 127 -16.64 4.18 -5.15
CA ILE A 127 -15.19 4.26 -5.12
C ILE A 127 -14.79 4.27 -6.58
N ARG A 128 -14.60 5.47 -7.13
CA ARG A 128 -13.84 5.63 -8.37
C ARG A 128 -12.52 4.89 -8.16
N SER A 129 -12.12 4.07 -9.12
CA SER A 129 -10.77 3.53 -9.20
C SER A 129 -9.78 4.69 -9.22
N THR A 130 -9.34 5.14 -8.04
CA THR A 130 -8.33 6.17 -7.89
C THR A 130 -7.04 5.47 -7.57
N THR A 131 -6.12 5.50 -8.54
CA THR A 131 -4.72 5.20 -8.27
C THR A 131 -4.20 6.22 -7.26
N HIS A 132 -3.40 5.77 -6.29
CA HIS A 132 -2.76 6.64 -5.32
C HIS A 132 -1.26 6.63 -5.53
N PHE A 133 -0.70 7.83 -5.49
CA PHE A 133 0.72 8.11 -5.58
C PHE A 133 1.29 8.29 -4.18
N PHE A 134 2.53 7.85 -4.03
CA PHE A 134 3.31 8.12 -2.84
C PHE A 134 4.43 9.08 -3.22
N ASP A 135 4.42 10.26 -2.57
CA ASP A 135 5.31 11.39 -2.85
C ASP A 135 6.37 11.58 -1.76
#